data_AF-A0A959SCG6-F1
#
_entry.id   AF-A0A959SCG6-F1
#
_cell.length_a   1.000
_cell.length_b   1.000
_cell.length_c   1.000
_cell.angle_alpha   90.00
_cell.angle_beta   90.00
_cell.angle_gamma   90.00
#
_symmetry.space_group_name_H-M   'P 1'
#
loop_
_entity.id
_entity.type
_entity.pdbx_description
1 polymer ?
#
loop_
_entity_poly.entity_id
_entity_poly.type
_entity_poly.pdbx_seq_one_letter_code
_entity_poly.pdbx_strand_id
1 'polypeptide(L)'
;MRPRLALASVLSLAFTTGVANHYAGGTIRTRCVGNNFHEITLELFRDCGGDPFSGQTLYFRNECGVEFTTAGMQPVSTVDASSICPSELPNTTCNGGGLLGYELNTYRTTVYLSPCTGWNISWYICCRNSSLNLTGGPGIYIETTLNNLGGECYAAPTFINDRIPTVCAGQPVSFDAGAFEPDGHQLSYELIPARFGSPTPLPVQYNTGYSGAEPYNGMTIDPETGLITFTPTASASFVVVVKVTEHDAQGAVIGSVMRDMVFNIVPCTNQPPAAESGVFSTSSGTANIEDDRSLSVCGEGPFCATLTVGDPDNDQELVLTSNIDSILPGAEYELTGLNPVNLELCSEGLAPGTYMFWLHARDNGCPVIATRVYHFVVEVTAAESAGEDGAISVCENGPAVDLFENLGGSPAMGGQWIDPQGDPTDGVFHPGISLTGIHTYTVGAPPCATSAVLSVVLTPATDPDCLTAGIASGGTMGLTYRQDVSDPHRIWLRSPAVQADLRVIGVDGRLVMKGTFRSGGSDAVAVDLPRNHHGIAIIELRGSKGAHDVIRVVVP
;
A
#
# COMPACT_ATOMS: atom_id res chain seq x y z
N MET A 1 99.67 22.23 -22.23
CA MET A 1 98.40 21.72 -22.80
C MET A 1 97.89 20.63 -21.88
N ARG A 2 96.73 20.86 -21.25
CA ARG A 2 96.08 19.94 -20.29
C ARG A 2 95.16 18.96 -21.05
N PRO A 3 95.06 17.68 -20.66
CA PRO A 3 94.12 16.75 -21.28
C PRO A 3 92.70 17.05 -20.77
N ARG A 4 91.72 17.06 -21.67
CA ARG A 4 90.29 17.24 -21.34
C ARG A 4 89.71 15.89 -20.93
N LEU A 5 89.30 15.76 -19.66
CA LEU A 5 88.40 14.71 -19.21
C LEU A 5 86.99 15.01 -19.74
N ALA A 6 86.38 14.04 -20.42
CA ALA A 6 84.95 14.05 -20.73
C ALA A 6 84.18 13.52 -19.51
N LEU A 7 83.28 14.35 -18.97
CA LEU A 7 82.40 13.99 -17.86
C LEU A 7 81.10 13.41 -18.45
N ALA A 8 80.93 12.09 -18.36
CA ALA A 8 79.67 11.43 -18.68
C ALA A 8 78.71 11.61 -17.48
N SER A 9 77.66 12.42 -17.67
CA SER A 9 76.59 12.59 -16.69
C SER A 9 75.59 11.45 -16.85
N VAL A 10 75.56 10.53 -15.89
CA VAL A 10 74.55 9.46 -15.80
C VAL A 10 73.28 10.09 -15.22
N LEU A 11 72.32 10.37 -16.09
CA LEU A 11 70.98 10.79 -15.69
C LEU A 11 70.19 9.55 -15.25
N SER A 12 70.18 9.28 -13.95
CA SER A 12 69.33 8.25 -13.35
C SER A 12 67.87 8.71 -13.42
N LEU A 13 67.12 8.26 -14.43
CA LEU A 13 65.66 8.34 -14.41
C LEU A 13 65.14 7.45 -13.29
N ALA A 14 64.76 8.06 -12.17
CA ALA A 14 63.91 7.41 -11.19
C ALA A 14 62.51 7.24 -11.83
N PHE A 15 62.21 6.03 -12.29
CA PHE A 15 60.83 5.64 -12.60
C PHE A 15 60.09 5.52 -11.26
N THR A 16 59.38 6.57 -10.87
CA THR A 16 58.31 6.42 -9.87
C THR A 16 57.19 5.65 -10.55
N THR A 17 57.01 4.39 -10.20
CA THR A 17 55.76 3.67 -10.48
C THR A 17 54.67 4.38 -9.69
N GLY A 18 53.95 5.32 -10.32
CA GLY A 18 52.73 5.86 -9.75
C GLY A 18 51.72 4.73 -9.69
N VAL A 19 51.51 4.17 -8.51
CA VAL A 19 50.39 3.26 -8.25
C VAL A 19 49.17 4.18 -8.14
N ALA A 20 48.12 3.91 -8.91
CA ALA A 20 46.92 4.75 -8.90
C ALA A 20 46.05 4.41 -7.68
N ASN A 21 45.47 5.42 -7.04
CA ASN A 21 44.38 5.20 -6.09
C ASN A 21 43.15 4.71 -6.86
N HIS A 22 42.83 3.43 -6.72
CA HIS A 22 41.69 2.77 -7.38
C HIS A 22 40.41 3.01 -6.57
N TYR A 23 39.74 4.15 -6.84
CA TYR A 23 38.41 4.40 -6.31
C TYR A 23 37.37 3.58 -7.10
N ALA A 24 36.57 2.82 -6.35
CA ALA A 24 35.57 1.91 -6.87
C ALA A 24 34.16 2.53 -6.89
N GLY A 25 34.01 3.76 -6.41
CA GLY A 25 32.74 4.45 -6.37
C GLY A 25 32.60 5.36 -5.15
N GLY A 26 31.41 5.91 -4.99
CA GLY A 26 31.03 6.71 -3.83
C GLY A 26 29.65 7.33 -3.93
N THR A 27 29.26 8.01 -2.87
CA THR A 27 28.02 8.80 -2.79
C THR A 27 28.20 9.97 -1.83
N ILE A 28 27.37 10.99 -1.98
CA ILE A 28 27.26 12.11 -1.03
C ILE A 28 25.85 12.09 -0.46
N ARG A 29 25.69 12.31 0.83
CA ARG A 29 24.38 12.51 1.44
C ARG A 29 24.40 13.70 2.38
N THR A 30 23.26 14.37 2.47
CA THR A 30 23.06 15.57 3.28
C THR A 30 21.96 15.30 4.30
N ARG A 31 22.12 15.82 5.51
CA ARG A 31 21.09 15.77 6.54
C ARG A 31 21.04 17.12 7.25
N CYS A 32 19.89 17.78 7.21
CA CYS A 32 19.69 18.99 7.97
C CYS A 32 19.76 18.70 9.48
N VAL A 33 20.50 19.54 10.21
CA VAL A 33 20.65 19.48 11.69
C VAL A 33 20.08 20.72 12.38
N GLY A 34 19.32 21.54 11.65
CA GLY A 34 18.65 22.76 12.13
C GLY A 34 19.40 24.06 11.80
N ASN A 35 18.68 25.18 11.78
CA ASN A 35 19.21 26.52 11.46
C ASN A 35 19.98 26.58 10.12
N ASN A 36 19.54 25.83 9.11
CA ASN A 36 20.21 25.64 7.81
C ASN A 36 21.64 25.08 7.88
N PHE A 37 22.02 24.47 9.00
CA PHE A 37 23.21 23.65 9.05
C PHE A 37 22.86 22.25 8.52
N HIS A 38 23.72 21.74 7.66
CA HIS A 38 23.62 20.41 7.09
C HIS A 38 24.88 19.64 7.42
N GLU A 39 24.70 18.43 7.96
CA GLU A 39 25.73 17.43 8.02
C GLU A 39 25.87 16.80 6.62
N ILE A 40 27.06 16.93 6.04
CA ILE A 40 27.39 16.35 4.74
C ILE A 40 28.28 15.14 4.99
N THR A 41 27.81 13.99 4.53
CA THR A 41 28.55 12.74 4.59
C THR A 41 28.99 12.36 3.17
N LEU A 42 30.29 12.16 2.99
CA LEU A 42 30.89 11.63 1.78
C LEU A 42 31.31 10.19 2.06
N GLU A 43 30.90 9.26 1.22
CA GLU A 43 31.20 7.84 1.32
C GLU A 43 31.95 7.42 0.06
N LEU A 44 33.18 6.92 0.22
CA LEU A 44 34.03 6.52 -0.89
C LEU A 44 34.46 5.07 -0.75
N PHE A 45 34.26 4.29 -1.81
CA PHE A 45 34.77 2.93 -1.92
C PHE A 45 36.14 2.94 -2.55
N ARG A 46 37.09 2.25 -1.93
CA ARG A 46 38.47 2.10 -2.45
C ARG A 46 38.89 0.65 -2.41
N ASP A 47 39.69 0.24 -3.39
CA ASP A 47 40.46 -1.00 -3.29
C ASP A 47 41.43 -0.92 -2.10
N CYS A 48 41.47 -1.97 -1.29
CA CYS A 48 42.39 -2.07 -0.17
C CYS A 48 43.87 -2.16 -0.59
N GLY A 49 44.16 -2.55 -1.84
CA GLY A 49 45.52 -2.52 -2.41
C GLY A 49 45.99 -1.13 -2.86
N GLY A 50 45.20 -0.07 -2.68
CA GLY A 50 45.50 1.30 -3.10
C GLY A 50 46.50 2.05 -2.21
N ASP A 51 46.95 3.22 -2.70
CA ASP A 51 47.89 4.08 -1.96
C ASP A 51 47.27 4.66 -0.67
N PRO A 52 48.12 5.15 0.27
CA PRO A 52 47.67 5.73 1.53
C PRO A 52 46.71 6.90 1.34
N PHE A 53 45.89 7.11 2.37
CA PHE A 53 44.82 8.07 2.37
C PHE A 53 45.28 9.52 2.10
N SER A 54 44.54 10.22 1.24
CA SER A 54 44.69 11.66 1.06
C SER A 54 43.42 12.39 1.51
N GLY A 55 43.58 13.62 1.98
CA GLY A 55 42.45 14.46 2.39
C GLY A 55 41.54 14.78 1.21
N GLN A 56 40.24 14.67 1.41
CA GLN A 56 39.24 14.90 0.37
C GLN A 56 38.71 16.33 0.37
N THR A 57 38.20 16.76 -0.78
CA THR A 57 37.61 18.09 -0.97
C THR A 57 36.20 17.98 -1.51
N LEU A 58 35.23 18.55 -0.78
CA LEU A 58 33.87 18.75 -1.25
C LEU A 58 33.72 20.14 -1.87
N TYR A 59 32.94 20.21 -2.95
CA TYR A 59 32.62 21.42 -3.67
C TYR A 59 31.13 21.72 -3.52
N PHE A 60 30.81 22.98 -3.23
CA PHE A 60 29.45 23.44 -2.97
C PHE A 60 29.14 24.58 -3.92
N ARG A 61 28.03 24.49 -4.64
CA ARG A 61 27.52 25.56 -5.50
C ARG A 61 26.00 25.62 -5.42
N ASN A 62 25.41 26.79 -5.55
CA ASN A 62 23.95 26.92 -5.70
C ASN A 62 23.55 27.87 -6.83
N GLU A 63 22.28 27.82 -7.20
CA GLU A 63 21.69 28.69 -8.23
C GLU A 63 21.61 30.17 -7.81
N CYS A 64 21.75 30.43 -6.51
CA CYS A 64 21.73 31.76 -5.90
C CYS A 64 23.11 32.46 -5.93
N GLY A 65 24.13 31.86 -6.57
CA GLY A 65 25.44 32.45 -6.79
C GLY A 65 26.46 32.23 -5.67
N VAL A 66 26.18 31.34 -4.72
CA VAL A 66 27.12 30.95 -3.66
C VAL A 66 27.95 29.75 -4.13
N GLU A 67 29.27 29.83 -3.92
CA GLU A 67 30.22 28.77 -4.22
C GLU A 67 31.34 28.73 -3.16
N PHE A 68 31.66 27.54 -2.63
CA PHE A 68 32.76 27.33 -1.69
C PHE A 68 33.21 25.86 -1.65
N THR A 69 34.28 25.58 -0.91
CA THR A 69 34.82 24.22 -0.76
C THR A 69 35.15 23.89 0.69
N THR A 70 35.01 22.61 1.06
CA THR A 70 35.59 22.05 2.29
C THR A 70 36.71 21.11 1.91
N ALA A 71 37.97 21.51 2.14
CA ALA A 71 39.15 20.76 1.73
C ALA A 71 39.85 20.04 2.90
N GLY A 72 40.64 19.02 2.58
CA GLY A 72 41.49 18.32 3.55
C GLY A 72 40.75 17.40 4.52
N MET A 73 39.51 17.00 4.19
CA MET A 73 38.69 16.12 5.03
C MET A 73 39.37 14.77 5.21
N GLN A 74 39.52 14.34 6.46
CA GLN A 74 40.02 13.02 6.85
C GLN A 74 38.84 12.07 7.10
N PRO A 75 39.02 10.75 6.98
CA PRO A 75 37.93 9.82 7.21
C PRO A 75 37.63 9.81 8.71
N VAL A 76 36.35 9.83 9.07
CA VAL A 76 35.89 9.58 10.44
C VAL A 76 35.70 8.09 10.71
N SER A 77 35.60 7.28 9.66
CA SER A 77 35.52 5.83 9.73
C SER A 77 36.07 5.19 8.44
N THR A 78 36.69 4.02 8.60
CA THR A 78 37.11 3.12 7.52
C THR A 78 36.72 1.71 7.92
N VAL A 79 35.92 1.04 7.08
CA VAL A 79 35.44 -0.33 7.34
C VAL A 79 35.62 -1.20 6.11
N ASP A 80 35.78 -2.51 6.30
CA ASP A 80 35.80 -3.48 5.20
C ASP A 80 34.40 -3.56 4.56
N ALA A 81 34.35 -3.29 3.26
CA ALA A 81 33.15 -3.22 2.43
C ALA A 81 33.17 -4.28 1.31
N SER A 82 33.96 -5.35 1.49
CA SER A 82 34.03 -6.47 0.56
C SER A 82 32.72 -7.25 0.55
N SER A 83 32.13 -7.49 -0.62
CA SER A 83 30.93 -8.33 -0.78
C SER A 83 31.29 -9.80 -0.92
N ILE A 84 31.88 -10.35 0.14
CA ILE A 84 32.12 -11.78 0.28
C ILE A 84 31.64 -12.25 1.64
N CYS A 85 31.50 -13.56 1.81
CA CYS A 85 31.04 -14.11 3.07
C CYS A 85 32.02 -13.81 4.23
N PRO A 86 31.53 -13.64 5.48
CA PRO A 86 32.36 -13.24 6.62
C PRO A 86 33.58 -14.16 6.87
N SER A 87 33.46 -15.45 6.58
CA SER A 87 34.56 -16.42 6.74
C SER A 87 35.72 -16.20 5.76
N GLU A 88 35.46 -15.55 4.63
CA GLU A 88 36.46 -15.28 3.58
C GLU A 88 37.07 -13.87 3.68
N LEU A 89 36.56 -13.00 4.57
CA LEU A 89 37.11 -11.66 4.80
C LEU A 89 38.63 -11.67 5.09
N PRO A 90 39.20 -12.61 5.90
CA PRO A 90 40.64 -12.70 6.10
C PRO A 90 41.44 -12.98 4.83
N ASN A 91 40.81 -13.53 3.80
CA ASN A 91 41.44 -13.87 2.52
C ASN A 91 41.38 -12.72 1.50
N THR A 92 40.85 -11.55 1.86
CA THR A 92 40.80 -10.36 0.98
C THR A 92 42.11 -9.58 0.96
N THR A 93 42.30 -8.74 -0.06
CA THR A 93 43.40 -7.77 -0.13
C THR A 93 43.41 -6.79 1.05
N CYS A 94 42.26 -6.53 1.70
CA CYS A 94 42.17 -5.75 2.94
C CYS A 94 42.89 -6.40 4.12
N ASN A 95 43.02 -7.72 4.11
CA ASN A 95 43.61 -8.51 5.18
C ASN A 95 44.88 -9.26 4.74
N GLY A 96 45.45 -8.90 3.58
CA GLY A 96 46.68 -9.49 3.05
C GLY A 96 46.50 -10.79 2.27
N GLY A 97 45.26 -11.17 1.97
CA GLY A 97 44.93 -12.30 1.11
C GLY A 97 44.82 -11.93 -0.38
N GLY A 98 44.36 -12.88 -1.20
CA GLY A 98 44.30 -12.77 -2.66
C GLY A 98 42.92 -12.49 -3.26
N LEU A 99 41.85 -12.56 -2.45
CA LEU A 99 40.50 -12.19 -2.90
C LEU A 99 40.38 -10.66 -2.99
N LEU A 100 39.61 -10.18 -3.95
CA LEU A 100 39.41 -8.74 -4.13
C LEU A 100 38.71 -8.14 -2.91
N GLY A 101 39.34 -7.15 -2.28
CA GLY A 101 38.85 -6.47 -1.10
C GLY A 101 38.61 -4.98 -1.32
N TYR A 102 37.58 -4.46 -0.69
CA TYR A 102 37.23 -3.04 -0.70
C TYR A 102 37.07 -2.49 0.71
N GLU A 103 37.40 -1.22 0.88
CA GLU A 103 37.10 -0.46 2.08
C GLU A 103 36.11 0.67 1.76
N LEU A 104 35.20 0.92 2.69
CA LEU A 104 34.33 2.08 2.71
C LEU A 104 34.92 3.12 3.66
N ASN A 105 35.21 4.30 3.12
CA ASN A 105 35.70 5.43 3.88
C ASN A 105 34.62 6.49 3.99
N THR A 106 34.27 6.83 5.24
CA THR A 106 33.25 7.83 5.54
C THR A 106 33.91 9.11 6.02
N TYR A 107 33.52 10.23 5.43
CA TYR A 107 33.95 11.56 5.83
C TYR A 107 32.72 12.38 6.20
N ARG A 108 32.89 13.30 7.14
CA ARG A 108 31.78 14.11 7.63
C ARG A 108 32.23 15.55 7.86
N THR A 109 31.37 16.48 7.47
CA THR A 109 31.51 17.90 7.79
C THR A 109 30.14 18.49 8.07
N THR A 110 30.07 19.60 8.77
CA THR A 110 28.83 20.36 8.98
C THR A 110 29.02 21.75 8.41
N VAL A 111 28.14 22.14 7.48
CA VAL A 111 28.22 23.42 6.79
C VAL A 111 26.88 24.15 6.85
N TYR A 112 26.93 25.48 6.80
CA TYR A 112 25.74 26.29 6.61
C TYR A 112 25.41 26.38 5.13
N LEU A 113 24.20 25.99 4.74
CA LEU A 113 23.68 26.14 3.38
C LEU A 113 22.60 27.22 3.37
N SER A 114 22.90 28.41 2.84
CA SER A 114 21.90 29.47 2.69
C SER A 114 20.66 28.97 1.90
N PRO A 115 19.43 29.39 2.25
CA PRO A 115 18.22 28.97 1.54
C PRO A 115 18.31 29.26 0.03
N CYS A 116 18.12 28.24 -0.79
CA CYS A 116 18.14 28.33 -2.24
C CYS A 116 17.32 27.19 -2.86
N THR A 117 16.79 27.42 -4.08
CA THR A 117 16.01 26.44 -4.84
C THR A 117 16.82 25.21 -5.25
N GLY A 118 18.14 25.36 -5.38
CA GLY A 118 19.01 24.27 -5.80
C GLY A 118 20.45 24.46 -5.34
N TRP A 119 20.88 23.57 -4.46
CA TRP A 119 22.28 23.28 -4.14
C TRP A 119 22.78 22.11 -4.98
N ASN A 120 24.04 22.17 -5.38
CA ASN A 120 24.83 21.07 -5.92
C ASN A 120 26.05 20.88 -5.02
N ILE A 121 26.12 19.73 -4.37
CA ILE A 121 27.23 19.33 -3.52
C ILE A 121 27.93 18.20 -4.26
N SER A 122 29.19 18.38 -4.61
CA SER A 122 29.90 17.44 -5.48
C SER A 122 31.30 17.09 -5.00
N TRP A 123 31.75 15.93 -5.46
CA TRP A 123 33.10 15.41 -5.27
C TRP A 123 33.57 14.79 -6.59
N TYR A 124 34.85 14.94 -6.90
CA TYR A 124 35.45 14.29 -8.05
C TYR A 124 36.94 14.01 -7.86
N ILE A 125 37.42 12.98 -8.55
CA ILE A 125 38.84 12.60 -8.57
C ILE A 125 39.23 12.02 -9.92
N CYS A 126 40.52 12.10 -10.27
CA CYS A 126 41.03 11.73 -11.59
C CYS A 126 40.91 10.25 -11.93
N CYS A 127 40.92 9.39 -10.92
CA CYS A 127 41.43 8.05 -11.13
C CYS A 127 40.51 7.06 -10.46
N ARG A 128 39.78 6.32 -11.30
CA ARG A 128 38.90 5.23 -10.90
C ARG A 128 39.49 3.88 -11.30
N ASN A 129 38.88 2.79 -10.86
CA ASN A 129 39.24 1.44 -11.31
C ASN A 129 39.07 1.28 -12.83
N SER A 130 39.99 0.55 -13.47
CA SER A 130 39.78 0.10 -14.85
C SER A 130 38.48 -0.70 -14.96
N SER A 131 37.72 -0.46 -16.03
CA SER A 131 36.41 -1.09 -16.23
C SER A 131 36.20 -1.50 -17.69
N LEU A 132 35.35 -2.49 -17.89
CA LEU A 132 34.96 -3.04 -19.18
C LEU A 132 34.19 -2.02 -20.01
N ASN A 133 33.29 -1.25 -19.38
CA ASN A 133 32.33 -0.42 -20.08
C ASN A 133 32.81 1.02 -20.34
N LEU A 134 33.92 1.46 -19.74
CA LEU A 134 34.46 2.82 -19.90
C LEU A 134 35.80 2.83 -20.63
N THR A 135 36.07 3.90 -21.38
CA THR A 135 37.33 4.08 -22.11
C THR A 135 38.37 4.81 -21.26
N GLY A 136 39.58 4.25 -21.17
CA GLY A 136 40.78 4.98 -20.70
C GLY A 136 40.89 5.22 -19.19
N GLY A 137 40.09 4.54 -18.36
CA GLY A 137 40.15 4.68 -16.90
C GLY A 137 39.88 6.12 -16.42
N PRO A 138 38.69 6.68 -16.73
CA PRO A 138 38.38 8.08 -16.45
C PRO A 138 38.27 8.35 -14.94
N GLY A 139 37.99 9.59 -14.54
CA GLY A 139 37.73 9.90 -13.15
C GLY A 139 36.31 9.57 -12.67
N ILE A 140 36.04 9.93 -11.42
CA ILE A 140 34.72 9.85 -10.79
C ILE A 140 34.21 11.26 -10.57
N TYR A 141 32.91 11.44 -10.73
CA TYR A 141 32.15 12.61 -10.26
C TYR A 141 30.85 12.10 -9.65
N ILE A 142 30.58 12.52 -8.43
CA ILE A 142 29.32 12.26 -7.72
C ILE A 142 28.77 13.58 -7.20
N GLU A 143 27.45 13.68 -7.18
CA GLU A 143 26.74 14.86 -6.74
C GLU A 143 25.50 14.51 -5.93
N THR A 144 25.13 15.42 -5.05
CA THR A 144 23.84 15.45 -4.37
C THR A 144 23.25 16.84 -4.53
N THR A 145 21.99 16.88 -4.97
CA THR A 145 21.24 18.11 -5.12
C THR A 145 20.24 18.25 -3.99
N LEU A 146 20.03 19.47 -3.54
CA LEU A 146 19.12 19.78 -2.43
C LEU A 146 18.40 21.10 -2.71
N ASN A 147 17.08 21.10 -2.57
CA ASN A 147 16.29 22.32 -2.42
C ASN A 147 16.07 22.58 -0.92
N ASN A 148 16.61 23.69 -0.42
CA ASN A 148 16.39 24.11 0.98
C ASN A 148 15.75 25.49 1.07
N LEU A 149 15.06 25.92 0.00
CA LEU A 149 14.27 27.13 0.03
C LEU A 149 13.16 26.99 1.09
N GLY A 150 12.88 28.07 1.82
CA GLY A 150 11.88 28.05 2.91
C GLY A 150 12.42 27.58 4.27
N GLY A 151 13.65 27.04 4.32
CA GLY A 151 14.25 26.55 5.56
C GLY A 151 13.74 25.17 5.99
N GLU A 152 13.15 24.43 5.04
CA GLU A 152 12.75 23.04 5.25
C GLU A 152 13.97 22.16 5.57
N CYS A 153 13.80 21.27 6.54
CA CYS A 153 14.90 20.53 7.15
C CYS A 153 14.84 19.05 6.77
N TYR A 154 15.29 18.74 5.56
CA TYR A 154 15.26 17.38 4.99
C TYR A 154 16.60 16.66 5.10
N ALA A 155 16.55 15.34 4.96
CA ALA A 155 17.68 14.45 4.79
C ALA A 155 17.57 13.72 3.45
N ALA A 156 18.67 13.64 2.71
CA ALA A 156 18.70 12.95 1.44
C ALA A 156 18.64 11.42 1.64
N PRO A 157 18.20 10.65 0.61
CA PRO A 157 18.03 9.22 0.71
C PRO A 157 19.36 8.54 0.97
N THR A 158 19.34 7.54 1.84
CA THR A 158 20.51 6.75 2.19
C THR A 158 20.38 5.36 1.60
N PHE A 159 21.30 4.97 0.73
CA PHE A 159 21.33 3.62 0.18
C PHE A 159 21.47 2.55 1.28
N ILE A 160 20.75 1.45 1.12
CA ILE A 160 20.68 0.37 2.12
C ILE A 160 21.94 -0.50 2.08
N ASN A 161 22.56 -0.66 0.90
CA ASN A 161 23.75 -1.48 0.72
C ASN A 161 25.03 -0.66 0.86
N ASP A 162 25.95 -1.03 1.74
CA ASP A 162 27.22 -0.35 2.00
C ASP A 162 28.44 -1.12 1.45
N ARG A 163 28.25 -2.00 0.47
CA ARG A 163 29.30 -2.83 -0.13
C ARG A 163 29.39 -2.69 -1.64
N ILE A 164 30.55 -3.05 -2.20
CA ILE A 164 30.77 -3.11 -3.66
C ILE A 164 30.18 -4.41 -4.21
N PRO A 165 29.25 -4.37 -5.18
CA PRO A 165 28.60 -5.59 -5.69
C PRO A 165 29.60 -6.56 -6.33
N THR A 166 29.60 -7.82 -5.85
CA THR A 166 30.33 -8.93 -6.45
C THR A 166 29.33 -10.02 -6.82
N VAL A 167 29.33 -10.46 -8.07
CA VAL A 167 28.32 -11.36 -8.64
C VAL A 167 28.96 -12.48 -9.47
N CYS A 168 28.27 -13.61 -9.61
CA CYS A 168 28.77 -14.76 -10.36
C CYS A 168 28.54 -14.62 -11.88
N ALA A 169 29.57 -14.93 -12.67
CA ALA A 169 29.42 -15.09 -14.11
C ALA A 169 28.45 -16.25 -14.42
N GLY A 170 27.49 -16.01 -15.32
CA GLY A 170 26.49 -16.97 -15.77
C GLY A 170 25.22 -17.03 -14.91
N GLN A 171 25.15 -16.29 -13.80
CA GLN A 171 24.01 -16.31 -12.88
C GLN A 171 23.15 -15.04 -12.99
N PRO A 172 21.81 -15.14 -12.95
CA PRO A 172 20.92 -13.98 -12.99
C PRO A 172 21.06 -13.11 -11.73
N VAL A 173 21.43 -11.85 -11.91
CA VAL A 173 21.62 -10.88 -10.82
C VAL A 173 20.33 -10.13 -10.52
N SER A 174 20.06 -9.96 -9.23
CA SER A 174 19.00 -9.11 -8.67
C SER A 174 19.62 -8.26 -7.57
N PHE A 175 19.99 -7.03 -7.88
CA PHE A 175 20.67 -6.12 -6.96
C PHE A 175 19.75 -4.98 -6.54
N ASP A 176 19.56 -4.82 -5.23
CA ASP A 176 18.79 -3.74 -4.63
C ASP A 176 19.63 -2.45 -4.55
N ALA A 177 19.34 -1.50 -5.44
CA ALA A 177 19.89 -0.15 -5.38
C ALA A 177 18.95 0.85 -4.67
N GLY A 178 17.96 0.33 -3.93
CA GLY A 178 17.02 1.08 -3.13
C GLY A 178 17.70 1.95 -2.08
N ALA A 179 17.06 3.06 -1.77
CA ALA A 179 17.45 3.97 -0.71
C ALA A 179 16.33 4.14 0.32
N PHE A 180 16.74 4.27 1.57
CA PHE A 180 15.86 4.63 2.67
C PHE A 180 15.69 6.15 2.72
N GLU A 181 14.44 6.61 2.76
CA GLU A 181 14.08 8.02 2.84
C GLU A 181 13.34 8.32 4.16
N PRO A 182 13.96 9.06 5.11
CA PRO A 182 13.39 9.29 6.43
C PRO A 182 12.23 10.29 6.47
N ASP A 183 12.09 11.17 5.47
CA ASP A 183 11.11 12.27 5.51
C ASP A 183 9.76 11.89 4.86
N GLY A 184 9.61 10.65 4.38
CA GLY A 184 8.36 10.15 3.79
C GLY A 184 8.14 10.61 2.34
N HIS A 185 9.18 11.09 1.67
CA HIS A 185 9.15 11.47 0.27
C HIS A 185 9.14 10.26 -0.67
N GLN A 186 8.62 10.46 -1.87
CA GLN A 186 8.63 9.43 -2.91
C GLN A 186 9.98 9.43 -3.63
N LEU A 187 10.48 8.24 -3.97
CA LEU A 187 11.74 8.07 -4.68
C LEU A 187 11.52 7.57 -6.10
N SER A 188 12.35 8.04 -7.03
CA SER A 188 12.49 7.46 -8.36
C SER A 188 13.95 7.13 -8.68
N TYR A 189 14.15 6.11 -9.50
CA TYR A 189 15.47 5.51 -9.76
C TYR A 189 15.80 5.51 -11.25
N GLU A 190 17.05 5.82 -11.59
CA GLU A 190 17.52 5.84 -12.98
C GLU A 190 18.99 5.42 -13.08
N LEU A 191 19.33 4.66 -14.13
CA LEU A 191 20.71 4.43 -14.55
C LEU A 191 21.18 5.61 -15.41
N ILE A 192 22.18 6.34 -14.91
CA ILE A 192 22.70 7.53 -15.60
C ILE A 192 24.15 7.32 -16.04
N PRO A 193 24.64 8.09 -17.03
CA PRO A 193 26.04 8.04 -17.41
C PRO A 193 26.97 8.43 -16.24
N ALA A 194 28.05 7.67 -16.06
CA ALA A 194 29.15 8.08 -15.22
C ALA A 194 29.75 9.40 -15.72
N ARG A 195 30.21 10.25 -14.80
CA ARG A 195 30.71 11.59 -15.12
C ARG A 195 32.12 11.82 -14.60
N PHE A 196 32.78 12.84 -15.12
CA PHE A 196 34.05 13.35 -14.60
C PHE A 196 34.05 14.88 -14.58
N GLY A 197 34.59 15.47 -13.50
CA GLY A 197 34.40 16.90 -13.15
C GLY A 197 35.21 17.93 -13.94
N SER A 198 36.20 17.55 -14.75
CA SER A 198 37.10 18.50 -15.44
C SER A 198 37.13 18.29 -16.96
N PRO A 199 36.97 19.34 -17.80
CA PRO A 199 36.84 20.77 -17.44
C PRO A 199 35.43 21.20 -16.97
N THR A 200 34.42 20.33 -17.12
CA THR A 200 33.07 20.45 -16.55
C THR A 200 32.55 19.02 -16.31
N PRO A 201 31.62 18.80 -15.36
CA PRO A 201 31.00 17.49 -15.17
C PRO A 201 30.31 17.03 -16.45
N LEU A 202 30.96 16.13 -17.19
CA LEU A 202 30.49 15.59 -18.45
C LEU A 202 30.44 14.06 -18.38
N PRO A 203 29.54 13.41 -19.13
CA PRO A 203 29.57 11.97 -19.31
C PRO A 203 30.95 11.49 -19.77
N VAL A 204 31.47 10.47 -19.10
CA VAL A 204 32.68 9.78 -19.54
C VAL A 204 32.38 8.98 -20.82
N GLN A 205 33.43 8.67 -21.58
CA GLN A 205 33.27 7.86 -22.80
C GLN A 205 33.07 6.38 -22.44
N TYR A 206 32.02 5.79 -23.00
CA TYR A 206 31.73 4.36 -22.89
C TYR A 206 32.32 3.60 -24.08
N ASN A 207 32.80 2.39 -23.83
CA ASN A 207 33.20 1.47 -24.90
C ASN A 207 31.97 1.04 -25.71
N THR A 208 32.18 0.69 -26.99
CA THR A 208 31.10 0.28 -27.90
C THR A 208 30.24 -0.83 -27.29
N GLY A 209 28.92 -0.64 -27.31
CA GLY A 209 27.94 -1.59 -26.77
C GLY A 209 27.50 -1.32 -25.33
N TYR A 210 28.04 -0.29 -24.69
CA TYR A 210 27.64 0.13 -23.33
C TYR A 210 27.20 1.58 -23.30
N SER A 211 26.36 1.93 -22.33
CA SER A 211 25.94 3.31 -22.08
C SER A 211 25.63 3.53 -20.60
N GLY A 212 25.28 4.77 -20.22
CA GLY A 212 24.79 5.06 -18.88
C GLY A 212 23.47 4.35 -18.55
N ALA A 213 22.55 4.28 -19.50
CA ALA A 213 21.26 3.64 -19.34
C ALA A 213 21.35 2.10 -19.41
N GLU A 214 22.40 1.57 -20.05
CA GLU A 214 22.69 0.15 -20.13
C GLU A 214 24.21 -0.08 -19.91
N PRO A 215 24.67 -0.05 -18.64
CA PRO A 215 26.09 -0.17 -18.30
C PRO A 215 26.69 -1.55 -18.59
N TYR A 216 25.83 -2.56 -18.68
CA TYR A 216 26.13 -3.92 -19.10
C TYR A 216 24.96 -4.41 -19.98
N ASN A 217 25.25 -5.23 -21.00
CA ASN A 217 24.22 -5.69 -21.93
C ASN A 217 23.08 -6.44 -21.22
N GLY A 218 21.84 -6.02 -21.44
CA GLY A 218 20.65 -6.54 -20.80
C GLY A 218 20.41 -6.05 -19.37
N MET A 219 21.15 -5.05 -18.90
CA MET A 219 20.94 -4.44 -17.59
C MET A 219 19.77 -3.45 -17.59
N THR A 220 18.86 -3.62 -16.64
CA THR A 220 17.73 -2.72 -16.41
C THR A 220 17.65 -2.32 -14.93
N ILE A 221 17.04 -1.16 -14.66
CA ILE A 221 16.63 -0.74 -13.33
C ILE A 221 15.12 -0.52 -13.34
N ASP A 222 14.44 -0.98 -12.30
CA ASP A 222 13.05 -0.62 -12.05
C ASP A 222 12.98 0.82 -11.49
N PRO A 223 12.21 1.73 -12.12
CA PRO A 223 12.23 3.15 -11.77
C PRO A 223 11.53 3.48 -10.44
N GLU A 224 10.74 2.57 -9.89
CA GLU A 224 9.98 2.77 -8.64
C GLU A 224 10.69 2.12 -7.45
N THR A 225 11.31 0.97 -7.66
CA THR A 225 11.93 0.17 -6.60
C THR A 225 13.46 0.28 -6.53
N GLY A 226 14.11 0.67 -7.64
CA GLY A 226 15.57 0.68 -7.75
C GLY A 226 16.18 -0.71 -7.95
N LEU A 227 15.37 -1.74 -8.25
CA LEU A 227 15.86 -3.09 -8.49
C LEU A 227 16.63 -3.18 -9.81
N ILE A 228 17.90 -3.55 -9.75
CA ILE A 228 18.76 -3.77 -10.92
C ILE A 228 18.79 -5.26 -11.28
N THR A 229 18.53 -5.59 -12.54
CA THR A 229 18.56 -6.97 -13.05
C THR A 229 19.40 -7.09 -14.32
N PHE A 230 20.16 -8.19 -14.44
CA PHE A 230 20.95 -8.56 -15.62
C PHE A 230 21.55 -9.97 -15.46
N THR A 231 22.09 -10.55 -16.53
CA THR A 231 22.84 -11.82 -16.46
C THR A 231 24.25 -11.63 -17.04
N PRO A 232 25.29 -11.48 -16.20
CA PRO A 232 26.67 -11.41 -16.68
C PRO A 232 27.12 -12.73 -17.29
N THR A 233 27.92 -12.68 -18.35
CA THR A 233 28.38 -13.90 -19.06
C THR A 233 29.88 -14.17 -18.93
N ALA A 234 30.66 -13.19 -18.50
CA ALA A 234 32.11 -13.30 -18.38
C ALA A 234 32.64 -12.42 -17.25
N SER A 235 33.71 -12.88 -16.61
CA SER A 235 34.38 -12.15 -15.53
C SER A 235 34.93 -10.81 -16.01
N ALA A 236 34.55 -9.74 -15.31
CA ALA A 236 34.91 -8.37 -15.63
C ALA A 236 34.50 -7.45 -14.48
N SER A 237 35.09 -6.25 -14.42
CA SER A 237 34.58 -5.15 -13.59
C SER A 237 34.00 -4.07 -14.47
N PHE A 238 32.86 -3.48 -14.10
CA PHE A 238 32.22 -2.42 -14.88
C PHE A 238 31.55 -1.40 -13.96
N VAL A 239 31.42 -0.16 -14.42
CA VAL A 239 30.88 0.94 -13.62
C VAL A 239 29.39 1.08 -13.84
N VAL A 240 28.63 1.19 -12.76
CA VAL A 240 27.19 1.47 -12.75
C VAL A 240 26.98 2.75 -11.94
N VAL A 241 26.12 3.63 -12.43
CA VAL A 241 25.76 4.85 -11.69
C VAL A 241 24.25 4.94 -11.58
N VAL A 242 23.78 4.99 -10.35
CA VAL A 242 22.36 5.12 -10.00
C VAL A 242 22.11 6.54 -9.52
N LYS A 243 21.07 7.17 -10.07
CA LYS A 243 20.51 8.40 -9.54
C LYS A 243 19.21 8.07 -8.82
N VAL A 244 19.11 8.50 -7.57
CA VAL A 244 17.87 8.49 -6.80
C VAL A 244 17.36 9.93 -6.75
N THR A 245 16.11 10.15 -7.16
CA THR A 245 15.47 11.47 -7.14
C THR A 245 14.35 11.46 -6.11
N GLU A 246 14.32 12.48 -5.26
CA GLU A 246 13.27 12.68 -4.26
C GLU A 246 12.16 13.59 -4.81
N HIS A 247 10.92 13.20 -4.53
CA HIS A 247 9.72 13.91 -4.90
C HIS A 247 8.87 14.21 -3.66
N ASP A 248 8.37 15.45 -3.57
CA ASP A 248 7.37 15.81 -2.57
C ASP A 248 6.01 15.13 -2.85
N ALA A 249 5.05 15.32 -1.95
CA ALA A 249 3.70 14.76 -2.08
C ALA A 249 2.90 15.29 -3.30
N GLN A 250 3.40 16.32 -3.99
CA GLN A 250 2.81 16.87 -5.22
C GLN A 250 3.59 16.41 -6.48
N GLY A 251 4.64 15.60 -6.31
CA GLY A 251 5.48 15.07 -7.39
C GLY A 251 6.63 15.97 -7.82
N ALA A 252 6.84 17.13 -7.16
CA ALA A 252 7.93 18.03 -7.52
C ALA A 252 9.27 17.54 -6.98
N VAL A 253 10.32 17.69 -7.78
CA VAL A 253 11.68 17.28 -7.40
C VAL A 253 12.24 18.22 -6.34
N ILE A 254 12.68 17.65 -5.22
CA ILE A 254 13.24 18.38 -4.08
C ILE A 254 14.73 18.06 -3.85
N GLY A 255 15.21 16.93 -4.36
CA GLY A 255 16.56 16.48 -4.15
C GLY A 255 16.95 15.33 -5.07
N SER A 256 18.23 15.04 -5.14
CA SER A 256 18.71 13.80 -5.75
C SER A 256 20.07 13.42 -5.23
N VAL A 257 20.36 12.12 -5.22
CA VAL A 257 21.64 11.53 -4.83
C VAL A 257 22.16 10.67 -5.97
N MET A 258 23.43 10.87 -6.31
CA MET A 258 24.16 10.05 -7.27
C MET A 258 25.05 9.04 -6.54
N ARG A 259 24.88 7.75 -6.82
CA ARG A 259 25.81 6.70 -6.40
C ARG A 259 26.53 6.13 -7.59
N ASP A 260 27.84 6.26 -7.54
CA ASP A 260 28.77 5.62 -8.47
C ASP A 260 29.32 4.35 -7.81
N MET A 261 29.34 3.24 -8.54
CA MET A 261 29.84 1.96 -8.02
C MET A 261 30.39 1.07 -9.14
N VAL A 262 31.34 0.21 -8.78
CA VAL A 262 31.82 -0.87 -9.64
C VAL A 262 31.06 -2.15 -9.31
N PHE A 263 30.64 -2.90 -10.33
CA PHE A 263 30.24 -4.30 -10.21
C PHE A 263 31.41 -5.18 -10.58
N ASN A 264 31.68 -6.21 -9.79
CA ASN A 264 32.68 -7.23 -10.08
C ASN A 264 31.99 -8.54 -10.44
N ILE A 265 32.25 -9.03 -11.64
CA ILE A 265 31.83 -10.35 -12.09
C ILE A 265 33.01 -11.29 -11.88
N VAL A 266 32.82 -12.31 -11.04
CA VAL A 266 33.83 -13.32 -10.72
C VAL A 266 33.35 -14.71 -11.12
N PRO A 267 34.26 -15.66 -11.39
CA PRO A 267 33.85 -17.05 -11.59
C PRO A 267 33.40 -17.64 -10.24
N CYS A 268 32.13 -18.04 -10.16
CA CYS A 268 31.59 -18.81 -9.05
C CYS A 268 30.40 -19.66 -9.52
N THR A 269 30.06 -20.66 -8.73
CA THR A 269 28.99 -21.63 -9.03
C THR A 269 27.77 -21.46 -8.14
N ASN A 270 27.84 -20.58 -7.14
CA ASN A 270 26.74 -20.31 -6.22
C ASN A 270 25.55 -19.71 -6.98
N GLN A 271 24.39 -20.35 -6.89
CA GLN A 271 23.17 -19.93 -7.56
C GLN A 271 22.40 -18.98 -6.64
N PRO A 272 21.79 -17.91 -7.17
CA PRO A 272 20.93 -17.07 -6.38
C PRO A 272 19.60 -17.77 -6.05
N PRO A 273 18.90 -17.32 -4.99
CA PRO A 273 17.56 -17.80 -4.67
C PRO A 273 16.65 -17.75 -5.91
N ALA A 274 15.83 -18.76 -6.14
CA ALA A 274 15.17 -18.99 -7.44
C ALA A 274 14.18 -17.89 -7.85
N ALA A 275 14.15 -17.47 -9.11
CA ALA A 275 13.43 -16.26 -9.55
C ALA A 275 11.92 -16.45 -9.47
N GLU A 276 11.50 -17.69 -9.65
CA GLU A 276 10.17 -18.25 -9.54
C GLU A 276 9.76 -18.54 -8.09
N SER A 277 10.63 -18.28 -7.11
CA SER A 277 10.30 -18.46 -5.69
C SER A 277 9.71 -17.20 -5.06
N GLY A 278 9.39 -17.24 -3.77
CA GLY A 278 8.68 -16.17 -3.09
C GLY A 278 7.27 -16.03 -3.64
N VAL A 279 6.55 -17.15 -3.70
CA VAL A 279 5.18 -17.24 -4.24
C VAL A 279 4.21 -17.46 -3.08
N PHE A 280 3.11 -16.70 -3.04
CA PHE A 280 2.03 -16.93 -2.08
C PHE A 280 1.38 -18.30 -2.36
N SER A 281 1.25 -19.11 -1.30
CA SER A 281 0.78 -20.51 -1.41
C SER A 281 -0.57 -20.73 -0.73
N THR A 282 -0.84 -20.02 0.36
CA THR A 282 -2.14 -20.05 1.05
C THR A 282 -2.50 -18.65 1.54
N SER A 283 -3.80 -18.37 1.62
CA SER A 283 -4.36 -17.21 2.31
C SER A 283 -5.55 -17.63 3.17
N SER A 284 -5.84 -16.85 4.20
CA SER A 284 -7.02 -17.01 5.06
C SER A 284 -7.53 -15.66 5.55
N GLY A 285 -8.73 -15.65 6.14
CA GLY A 285 -9.41 -14.42 6.55
C GLY A 285 -9.93 -13.65 5.35
N THR A 286 -9.66 -12.36 5.29
CA THR A 286 -10.12 -11.46 4.22
C THR A 286 -9.18 -11.38 3.01
N ALA A 287 -8.05 -12.11 3.02
CA ALA A 287 -7.06 -12.09 1.95
C ALA A 287 -7.29 -13.17 0.87
N ASN A 288 -7.08 -12.81 -0.39
CA ASN A 288 -7.03 -13.70 -1.54
C ASN A 288 -5.73 -13.48 -2.31
N ILE A 289 -5.20 -14.58 -2.86
CA ILE A 289 -4.01 -14.55 -3.72
C ILE A 289 -4.48 -14.22 -5.14
N GLU A 290 -4.09 -13.06 -5.64
CA GLU A 290 -4.41 -12.60 -6.99
C GLU A 290 -3.36 -13.04 -8.01
N ASP A 291 -2.09 -13.07 -7.57
CA ASP A 291 -0.94 -13.49 -8.36
C ASP A 291 0.16 -14.00 -7.42
N ASP A 292 1.25 -14.52 -7.98
CA ASP A 292 2.37 -15.11 -7.24
C ASP A 292 2.87 -14.22 -6.09
N ARG A 293 2.82 -12.89 -6.27
CA ARG A 293 3.31 -11.89 -5.29
C ARG A 293 2.28 -10.80 -4.99
N SER A 294 1.00 -11.06 -5.19
CA SER A 294 -0.07 -10.09 -4.97
C SER A 294 -1.19 -10.68 -4.11
N LEU A 295 -1.58 -9.93 -3.07
CA LEU A 295 -2.76 -10.21 -2.26
C LEU A 295 -3.80 -9.10 -2.46
N SER A 296 -5.06 -9.48 -2.62
CA SER A 296 -6.20 -8.61 -2.36
C SER A 296 -6.74 -8.88 -0.96
N VAL A 297 -7.01 -7.84 -0.18
CA VAL A 297 -7.54 -7.91 1.17
C VAL A 297 -8.81 -7.08 1.24
N CYS A 298 -9.87 -7.67 1.78
CA CYS A 298 -11.11 -6.94 1.96
C CYS A 298 -11.29 -6.34 3.36
N GLY A 299 -11.58 -5.04 3.40
CA GLY A 299 -11.89 -4.29 4.61
C GLY A 299 -10.73 -4.29 5.59
N GLU A 300 -11.02 -3.92 6.84
CA GLU A 300 -10.05 -3.90 7.93
C GLU A 300 -10.09 -5.20 8.75
N GLY A 301 -10.52 -6.31 8.13
CA GLY A 301 -10.61 -7.62 8.80
C GLY A 301 -9.26 -8.34 8.88
N PRO A 302 -9.12 -9.32 9.80
CA PRO A 302 -7.88 -10.07 9.95
C PRO A 302 -7.63 -10.97 8.75
N PHE A 303 -6.36 -11.11 8.38
CA PHE A 303 -5.92 -12.02 7.33
C PHE A 303 -4.56 -12.63 7.65
N CYS A 304 -4.30 -13.80 7.06
CA CYS A 304 -2.97 -14.38 7.00
C CYS A 304 -2.67 -14.88 5.59
N ALA A 305 -1.41 -14.86 5.20
CA ALA A 305 -0.93 -15.46 3.95
C ALA A 305 0.45 -16.10 4.15
N THR A 306 0.69 -17.21 3.47
CA THR A 306 1.99 -17.88 3.49
C THR A 306 2.65 -17.83 2.14
N LEU A 307 3.97 -17.68 2.12
CA LEU A 307 4.81 -17.78 0.93
C LEU A 307 6.08 -18.57 1.22
N THR A 308 6.70 -19.09 0.17
CA THR A 308 7.92 -19.90 0.28
C THR A 308 9.01 -19.35 -0.62
N VAL A 309 10.20 -19.11 -0.06
CA VAL A 309 11.43 -18.75 -0.78
C VAL A 309 12.42 -19.91 -0.74
N GLY A 310 12.93 -20.35 -1.88
CA GLY A 310 13.87 -21.45 -2.01
C GLY A 310 15.07 -21.10 -2.88
N ASP A 311 16.14 -21.84 -2.66
CA ASP A 311 17.39 -21.75 -3.40
C ASP A 311 17.72 -23.08 -4.09
N PRO A 312 18.14 -23.08 -5.37
CA PRO A 312 18.54 -24.30 -6.08
C PRO A 312 19.67 -25.09 -5.39
N ASP A 313 20.54 -24.42 -4.64
CA ASP A 313 21.63 -25.03 -3.88
C ASP A 313 21.09 -25.54 -2.52
N ASN A 314 20.47 -26.73 -2.53
CA ASN A 314 19.74 -27.32 -1.39
C ASN A 314 20.55 -27.53 -0.11
N ASP A 315 21.89 -27.50 -0.18
CA ASP A 315 22.81 -27.61 0.95
C ASP A 315 23.12 -26.26 1.62
N GLN A 316 22.61 -25.17 1.05
CA GLN A 316 22.74 -23.81 1.59
C GLN A 316 21.54 -23.40 2.42
N GLU A 317 21.76 -22.46 3.33
CA GLU A 317 20.72 -21.86 4.16
C GLU A 317 20.41 -20.44 3.68
N LEU A 318 19.13 -20.07 3.71
CA LEU A 318 18.64 -18.75 3.36
C LEU A 318 18.35 -17.92 4.62
N VAL A 319 18.77 -16.66 4.56
CA VAL A 319 18.37 -15.61 5.50
C VAL A 319 17.48 -14.63 4.75
N LEU A 320 16.28 -14.42 5.26
CA LEU A 320 15.35 -13.41 4.74
C LEU A 320 15.31 -12.18 5.64
N THR A 321 15.37 -11.01 5.05
CA THR A 321 15.04 -9.74 5.71
C THR A 321 13.93 -9.02 4.94
N SER A 322 13.21 -8.12 5.62
CA SER A 322 12.03 -7.44 5.06
C SER A 322 11.83 -6.05 5.66
N ASN A 323 11.06 -5.21 4.96
CA ASN A 323 10.52 -3.94 5.47
C ASN A 323 9.06 -4.02 5.97
N ILE A 324 8.49 -5.23 6.10
CA ILE A 324 7.11 -5.46 6.56
C ILE A 324 6.75 -4.62 7.78
N ASP A 325 7.60 -4.61 8.83
CA ASP A 325 7.35 -3.88 10.09
C ASP A 325 7.15 -2.37 9.90
N SER A 326 7.67 -1.80 8.81
CA SER A 326 7.57 -0.38 8.49
C SER A 326 6.41 -0.05 7.56
N ILE A 327 6.02 -0.97 6.67
CA ILE A 327 5.04 -0.71 5.60
C ILE A 327 3.68 -1.32 5.89
N LEU A 328 3.58 -2.36 6.72
CA LEU A 328 2.33 -3.00 7.12
C LEU A 328 2.11 -2.80 8.62
N PRO A 329 1.56 -1.64 9.06
CA PRO A 329 1.41 -1.33 10.47
C PRO A 329 0.57 -2.40 11.20
N GLY A 330 1.13 -2.99 12.25
CA GLY A 330 0.44 -4.00 13.06
C GLY A 330 0.36 -5.40 12.43
N ALA A 331 0.98 -5.62 11.27
CA ALA A 331 1.21 -6.96 10.77
C ALA A 331 2.41 -7.60 11.49
N GLU A 332 2.33 -8.92 11.69
CA GLU A 332 3.40 -9.76 12.23
C GLU A 332 3.80 -10.80 11.17
N TYR A 333 5.06 -11.23 11.17
CA TYR A 333 5.50 -12.31 10.31
C TYR A 333 6.40 -13.31 11.05
N GLU A 334 6.28 -14.58 10.69
CA GLU A 334 7.10 -15.67 11.21
C GLU A 334 7.87 -16.34 10.07
N LEU A 335 9.15 -16.66 10.31
CA LEU A 335 10.00 -17.39 9.38
C LEU A 335 10.29 -18.79 9.91
N THR A 336 10.09 -19.81 9.07
CA THR A 336 10.41 -21.21 9.39
C THR A 336 11.16 -21.90 8.26
N GLY A 337 11.96 -22.91 8.58
CA GLY A 337 12.82 -23.57 7.60
C GLY A 337 14.17 -22.86 7.40
N LEU A 338 14.99 -23.41 6.51
CA LEU A 338 16.34 -22.91 6.19
C LEU A 338 16.55 -22.83 4.69
N ASN A 339 16.19 -23.88 3.95
CA ASN A 339 16.02 -23.85 2.49
C ASN A 339 15.09 -25.01 2.07
N PRO A 340 13.84 -24.73 1.66
CA PRO A 340 13.25 -23.39 1.55
C PRO A 340 12.90 -22.76 2.91
N VAL A 341 12.77 -21.43 2.93
CA VAL A 341 12.22 -20.65 4.04
C VAL A 341 10.76 -20.32 3.75
N ASN A 342 9.88 -20.64 4.68
CA ASN A 342 8.48 -20.25 4.65
C ASN A 342 8.28 -19.00 5.50
N LEU A 343 7.54 -18.05 4.96
CA LEU A 343 7.08 -16.85 5.66
C LEU A 343 5.56 -16.94 5.83
N GLU A 344 5.09 -16.80 7.06
CA GLU A 344 3.67 -16.57 7.36
C GLU A 344 3.50 -15.11 7.78
N LEU A 345 2.70 -14.36 7.03
CA LEU A 345 2.35 -12.97 7.27
C LEU A 345 0.92 -12.92 7.79
N CYS A 346 0.71 -12.32 8.96
CA CYS A 346 -0.62 -12.13 9.54
C CYS A 346 -0.84 -10.67 9.92
N SER A 347 -2.09 -10.21 9.82
CA SER A 347 -2.51 -8.89 10.28
C SER A 347 -3.91 -9.00 10.88
N GLU A 348 -4.17 -8.22 11.93
CA GLU A 348 -5.52 -8.09 12.51
C GLU A 348 -6.44 -7.19 11.67
N GLY A 349 -5.88 -6.48 10.70
CA GLY A 349 -6.59 -5.53 9.84
C GLY A 349 -5.66 -4.43 9.36
N LEU A 350 -5.83 -4.02 8.09
CA LEU A 350 -5.13 -2.89 7.50
C LEU A 350 -6.16 -1.87 7.00
N ALA A 351 -5.80 -0.60 7.04
CA ALA A 351 -6.61 0.44 6.44
C ALA A 351 -6.64 0.26 4.90
N PRO A 352 -7.69 0.75 4.21
CA PRO A 352 -7.72 0.72 2.75
C PRO A 352 -6.52 1.44 2.12
N GLY A 353 -5.88 0.80 1.15
CA GLY A 353 -4.67 1.31 0.50
C GLY A 353 -3.87 0.22 -0.19
N THR A 354 -2.85 0.63 -0.93
CA THR A 354 -1.90 -0.27 -1.57
C THR A 354 -0.59 -0.24 -0.79
N TYR A 355 -0.15 -1.40 -0.34
CA TYR A 355 1.08 -1.58 0.42
C TYR A 355 2.07 -2.41 -0.38
N MET A 356 3.33 -2.00 -0.39
CA MET A 356 4.40 -2.69 -1.10
C MET A 356 5.54 -3.03 -0.14
N PHE A 357 5.82 -4.31 0.03
CA PHE A 357 6.94 -4.77 0.84
C PHE A 357 7.90 -5.59 -0.01
N TRP A 358 9.13 -5.75 0.47
CA TRP A 358 10.15 -6.57 -0.18
C TRP A 358 10.68 -7.65 0.75
N LEU A 359 11.14 -8.76 0.17
CA LEU A 359 11.93 -9.77 0.86
C LEU A 359 13.30 -9.85 0.21
N HIS A 360 14.34 -9.67 1.02
CA HIS A 360 15.73 -9.79 0.61
C HIS A 360 16.26 -11.14 1.08
N ALA A 361 16.39 -12.08 0.15
CA ALA A 361 16.93 -13.40 0.39
C ALA A 361 18.44 -13.40 0.16
N ARG A 362 19.20 -13.94 1.12
CA ARG A 362 20.63 -14.15 1.02
C ARG A 362 20.95 -15.58 1.39
N ASP A 363 21.75 -16.25 0.57
CA ASP A 363 22.28 -17.56 0.92
C ASP A 363 23.52 -17.45 1.83
N ASN A 364 24.11 -18.60 2.13
CA ASN A 364 25.38 -18.71 2.85
C ASN A 364 26.52 -19.25 1.96
N GLY A 365 26.36 -19.20 0.64
CA GLY A 365 27.36 -19.61 -0.32
C GLY A 365 28.62 -18.74 -0.25
N CYS A 366 29.79 -19.38 -0.37
CA CYS A 366 31.09 -18.74 -0.28
C CYS A 366 31.94 -19.02 -1.53
N PRO A 367 32.80 -18.09 -1.98
CA PRO A 367 33.10 -16.80 -1.35
C PRO A 367 32.08 -15.70 -1.64
N VAL A 368 31.27 -15.84 -2.71
CA VAL A 368 30.26 -14.86 -3.10
C VAL A 368 28.89 -15.32 -2.60
N ILE A 369 28.32 -14.55 -1.67
CA ILE A 369 26.95 -14.72 -1.23
C ILE A 369 26.04 -14.33 -2.40
N ALA A 370 25.14 -15.22 -2.81
CA ALA A 370 24.14 -14.87 -3.79
C ALA A 370 22.88 -14.37 -3.08
N THR A 371 22.16 -13.51 -3.79
CA THR A 371 21.04 -12.78 -3.21
C THR A 371 19.98 -12.51 -4.27
N ARG A 372 18.75 -12.40 -3.80
CA ARG A 372 17.60 -11.96 -4.60
C ARG A 372 16.66 -11.12 -3.76
N VAL A 373 16.05 -10.14 -4.39
CA VAL A 373 14.97 -9.35 -3.80
C VAL A 373 13.68 -9.64 -4.54
N TYR A 374 12.61 -9.86 -3.78
CA TYR A 374 11.26 -10.08 -4.27
C TYR A 374 10.37 -8.95 -3.77
N HIS A 375 9.56 -8.37 -4.65
CA HIS A 375 8.59 -7.33 -4.30
C HIS A 375 7.19 -7.92 -4.27
N PHE A 376 6.40 -7.49 -3.29
CA PHE A 376 5.05 -7.96 -3.03
C PHE A 376 4.10 -6.79 -2.92
N VAL A 377 2.86 -6.99 -3.36
CA VAL A 377 1.78 -6.01 -3.27
C VAL A 377 0.65 -6.57 -2.41
N VAL A 378 0.17 -5.76 -1.48
CA VAL A 378 -1.05 -6.02 -0.70
C VAL A 378 -2.02 -4.87 -0.98
N GLU A 379 -3.12 -5.17 -1.66
CA GLU A 379 -4.17 -4.21 -1.99
C GLU A 379 -5.35 -4.40 -1.04
N VAL A 380 -5.58 -3.40 -0.18
CA VAL A 380 -6.67 -3.40 0.79
C VAL A 380 -7.81 -2.54 0.27
N THR A 381 -8.94 -3.15 -0.02
CA THR A 381 -10.14 -2.45 -0.53
C THR A 381 -11.15 -2.25 0.60
N ALA A 382 -11.74 -1.05 0.68
CA ALA A 382 -12.81 -0.79 1.64
C ALA A 382 -14.04 -1.67 1.33
N ALA A 383 -14.55 -2.37 2.35
CA ALA A 383 -15.80 -3.12 2.23
C ALA A 383 -17.00 -2.17 2.30
N GLU A 384 -18.00 -2.38 1.44
CA GLU A 384 -19.29 -1.71 1.58
C GLU A 384 -20.06 -2.31 2.77
N SER A 385 -20.90 -1.51 3.44
CA SER A 385 -21.72 -1.99 4.56
C SER A 385 -23.07 -2.49 4.06
N ALA A 386 -23.44 -3.73 4.34
CA ALA A 386 -24.79 -4.25 4.08
C ALA A 386 -25.84 -3.78 5.10
N GLY A 387 -25.45 -2.97 6.10
CA GLY A 387 -26.30 -2.61 7.23
C GLY A 387 -26.23 -3.63 8.37
N GLU A 388 -27.16 -3.51 9.32
CA GLU A 388 -27.32 -4.45 10.44
C GLU A 388 -28.54 -5.35 10.20
N ASP A 389 -28.46 -6.56 10.74
CA ASP A 389 -29.58 -7.51 10.71
C ASP A 389 -30.83 -6.93 11.36
N GLY A 390 -31.99 -7.25 10.78
CA GLY A 390 -33.28 -6.75 11.22
C GLY A 390 -34.34 -7.85 11.36
N ALA A 391 -35.46 -7.49 11.97
CA ALA A 391 -36.67 -8.31 11.96
C ALA A 391 -37.91 -7.43 11.84
N ILE A 392 -38.85 -7.84 10.99
CA ILE A 392 -40.13 -7.16 10.80
C ILE A 392 -41.30 -8.13 10.87
N SER A 393 -42.41 -7.64 11.43
CA SER A 393 -43.70 -8.34 11.40
C SER A 393 -44.59 -7.66 10.38
N VAL A 394 -45.05 -8.41 9.38
CA VAL A 394 -45.88 -7.90 8.28
C VAL A 394 -47.25 -8.54 8.34
N CYS A 395 -48.31 -7.74 8.27
CA CYS A 395 -49.66 -8.24 8.24
C CYS A 395 -50.01 -8.87 6.88
N GLU A 396 -50.69 -10.01 6.88
CA GLU A 396 -51.14 -10.72 5.67
C GLU A 396 -51.98 -9.87 4.72
N ASN A 397 -52.77 -8.94 5.27
CA ASN A 397 -53.59 -7.97 4.55
C ASN A 397 -52.92 -6.59 4.39
N GLY A 398 -51.65 -6.43 4.78
CA GLY A 398 -50.92 -5.17 4.70
C GLY A 398 -50.48 -4.77 3.28
N PRO A 399 -49.99 -3.52 3.10
CA PRO A 399 -49.34 -3.13 1.86
C PRO A 399 -47.99 -3.85 1.68
N ALA A 400 -47.41 -3.74 0.48
CA ALA A 400 -46.05 -4.19 0.22
C ALA A 400 -45.04 -3.39 1.04
N VAL A 401 -43.94 -4.03 1.45
CA VAL A 401 -42.90 -3.45 2.31
C VAL A 401 -41.56 -3.50 1.60
N ASP A 402 -40.83 -2.39 1.59
CA ASP A 402 -39.44 -2.34 1.13
C ASP A 402 -38.54 -2.93 2.22
N LEU A 403 -37.85 -4.02 1.91
CA LEU A 403 -36.98 -4.72 2.86
C LEU A 403 -35.73 -3.90 3.20
N PHE A 404 -35.22 -3.06 2.28
CA PHE A 404 -34.00 -2.28 2.48
C PHE A 404 -34.17 -1.22 3.57
N GLU A 405 -35.32 -0.54 3.61
CA GLU A 405 -35.65 0.46 4.64
C GLU A 405 -35.80 -0.13 6.05
N ASN A 406 -35.81 -1.46 6.18
CA ASN A 406 -35.98 -2.17 7.44
C ASN A 406 -34.69 -2.87 7.92
N LEU A 407 -33.57 -2.68 7.21
CA LEU A 407 -32.24 -3.02 7.72
C LEU A 407 -31.79 -1.95 8.73
N GLY A 408 -31.03 -2.36 9.74
CA GLY A 408 -30.44 -1.43 10.70
C GLY A 408 -29.19 -0.75 10.14
N GLY A 409 -28.63 0.21 10.88
CA GLY A 409 -27.38 0.87 10.54
C GLY A 409 -27.47 1.82 9.34
N SER A 410 -26.48 1.75 8.44
CA SER A 410 -26.39 2.59 7.23
C SER A 410 -26.01 1.72 6.03
N PRO A 411 -26.93 0.86 5.55
CA PRO A 411 -26.67 -0.02 4.42
C PRO A 411 -26.35 0.78 3.15
N ALA A 412 -25.35 0.34 2.39
CA ALA A 412 -25.04 0.87 1.08
C ALA A 412 -26.10 0.44 0.06
N MET A 413 -26.46 1.33 -0.86
CA MET A 413 -27.42 1.05 -1.94
C MET A 413 -26.75 0.26 -3.08
N GLY A 414 -27.53 -0.47 -3.88
CA GLY A 414 -27.06 -1.14 -5.10
C GLY A 414 -26.75 -2.64 -4.96
N GLY A 415 -27.00 -3.21 -3.79
CA GLY A 415 -26.90 -4.65 -3.54
C GLY A 415 -28.05 -5.47 -4.14
N GLN A 416 -28.03 -6.77 -3.89
CA GLN A 416 -28.99 -7.76 -4.37
C GLN A 416 -29.72 -8.41 -3.19
N TRP A 417 -31.00 -8.71 -3.36
CA TRP A 417 -31.80 -9.45 -2.40
C TRP A 417 -32.01 -10.89 -2.86
N ILE A 418 -31.85 -11.84 -1.95
CA ILE A 418 -32.30 -13.23 -2.13
C ILE A 418 -33.39 -13.57 -1.11
N ASP A 419 -34.37 -14.35 -1.53
CA ASP A 419 -35.44 -14.84 -0.68
C ASP A 419 -35.00 -16.06 0.18
N PRO A 420 -35.86 -16.58 1.08
CA PRO A 420 -35.52 -17.72 1.93
C PRO A 420 -35.20 -19.02 1.18
N GLN A 421 -35.49 -19.11 -0.12
CA GLN A 421 -35.23 -20.25 -1.00
C GLN A 421 -33.95 -20.05 -1.84
N GLY A 422 -33.36 -18.86 -1.78
CA GLY A 422 -32.15 -18.48 -2.51
C GLY A 422 -32.42 -17.87 -3.88
N ASP A 423 -33.68 -17.55 -4.21
CA ASP A 423 -34.04 -16.92 -5.48
C ASP A 423 -33.87 -15.39 -5.40
N PRO A 424 -33.30 -14.72 -6.44
CA PRO A 424 -33.18 -13.26 -6.45
C PRO A 424 -34.54 -12.55 -6.46
N THR A 425 -34.64 -11.45 -5.71
CA THR A 425 -35.85 -10.60 -5.65
C THR A 425 -35.51 -9.12 -5.81
N ASP A 426 -36.53 -8.28 -5.99
CA ASP A 426 -36.39 -6.83 -6.07
C ASP A 426 -36.32 -6.15 -4.69
N GLY A 427 -36.29 -6.93 -3.59
CA GLY A 427 -36.28 -6.41 -2.23
C GLY A 427 -37.63 -5.90 -1.74
N VAL A 428 -38.74 -6.16 -2.46
CA VAL A 428 -40.09 -5.79 -2.03
C VAL A 428 -40.85 -7.01 -1.56
N PHE A 429 -41.26 -7.00 -0.29
CA PHE A 429 -42.09 -8.05 0.29
C PHE A 429 -43.57 -7.77 0.08
N HIS A 430 -44.24 -8.67 -0.64
CA HIS A 430 -45.67 -8.64 -0.91
C HIS A 430 -46.42 -9.66 -0.05
N PRO A 431 -47.23 -9.25 0.94
CA PRO A 431 -48.00 -10.17 1.76
C PRO A 431 -48.88 -11.10 0.93
N GLY A 432 -48.81 -12.40 1.22
CA GLY A 432 -49.56 -13.45 0.51
C GLY A 432 -48.96 -13.90 -0.84
N ILE A 433 -47.85 -13.29 -1.29
CA ILE A 433 -47.12 -13.67 -2.52
C ILE A 433 -45.67 -14.05 -2.18
N SER A 434 -44.95 -13.15 -1.51
CA SER A 434 -43.54 -13.35 -1.12
C SER A 434 -43.41 -14.42 -0.04
N LEU A 435 -42.30 -15.16 -0.05
CA LEU A 435 -42.03 -16.24 0.88
C LEU A 435 -41.56 -15.65 2.22
N THR A 436 -42.22 -16.05 3.31
CA THR A 436 -41.88 -15.59 4.67
C THR A 436 -40.60 -16.26 5.15
N GLY A 437 -39.79 -15.54 5.93
CA GLY A 437 -38.53 -16.06 6.46
C GLY A 437 -37.40 -15.07 6.32
N ILE A 438 -36.18 -15.60 6.27
CA ILE A 438 -34.95 -14.82 6.18
C ILE A 438 -34.72 -14.39 4.73
N HIS A 439 -34.71 -13.09 4.50
CA HIS A 439 -34.26 -12.49 3.25
C HIS A 439 -32.86 -11.94 3.48
N THR A 440 -31.97 -12.13 2.51
CA THR A 440 -30.57 -11.69 2.64
C THR A 440 -30.29 -10.59 1.62
N TYR A 441 -29.82 -9.44 2.11
CA TYR A 441 -29.26 -8.38 1.30
C TYR A 441 -27.76 -8.56 1.20
N THR A 442 -27.20 -8.47 -0.01
CA THR A 442 -25.75 -8.56 -0.23
C THR A 442 -25.29 -7.38 -1.09
N VAL A 443 -24.26 -6.66 -0.64
CA VAL A 443 -23.70 -5.50 -1.35
C VAL A 443 -22.20 -5.65 -1.52
N GLY A 444 -21.64 -5.04 -2.57
CA GLY A 444 -20.26 -5.26 -3.00
C GLY A 444 -20.10 -6.49 -3.90
N ALA A 445 -18.86 -6.79 -4.26
CA ALA A 445 -18.48 -7.95 -5.04
C ALA A 445 -17.40 -8.75 -4.29
N PRO A 446 -17.30 -10.08 -4.48
CA PRO A 446 -16.23 -10.86 -3.89
C PRO A 446 -14.83 -10.26 -4.19
N PRO A 447 -13.91 -10.21 -3.22
CA PRO A 447 -14.01 -10.76 -1.86
C PRO A 447 -14.70 -9.83 -0.84
N CYS A 448 -15.16 -8.65 -1.27
CA CYS A 448 -15.77 -7.62 -0.43
C CYS A 448 -17.30 -7.61 -0.38
N ALA A 449 -17.93 -8.72 -0.74
CA ALA A 449 -19.37 -8.84 -0.56
C ALA A 449 -19.70 -8.94 0.93
N THR A 450 -20.48 -8.00 1.45
CA THR A 450 -21.04 -8.06 2.80
C THR A 450 -22.53 -8.36 2.73
N SER A 451 -23.08 -8.98 3.77
CA SER A 451 -24.50 -9.31 3.82
C SER A 451 -25.15 -8.96 5.15
N ALA A 452 -26.41 -8.57 5.10
CA ALA A 452 -27.29 -8.43 6.25
C ALA A 452 -28.55 -9.25 6.01
N VAL A 453 -29.14 -9.76 7.10
CA VAL A 453 -30.37 -10.57 7.03
C VAL A 453 -31.55 -9.84 7.64
N LEU A 454 -32.70 -9.97 6.99
CA LEU A 454 -33.98 -9.46 7.48
C LEU A 454 -34.96 -10.61 7.68
N SER A 455 -35.33 -10.86 8.93
CA SER A 455 -36.32 -11.87 9.29
C SER A 455 -37.74 -11.31 9.13
N VAL A 456 -38.50 -11.84 8.18
CA VAL A 456 -39.87 -11.42 7.91
C VAL A 456 -40.84 -12.45 8.47
N VAL A 457 -41.64 -12.05 9.45
CA VAL A 457 -42.72 -12.86 10.04
C VAL A 457 -44.06 -12.36 9.53
N LEU A 458 -44.87 -13.24 8.99
CA LEU A 458 -46.23 -12.91 8.57
C LEU A 458 -47.20 -13.07 9.72
N THR A 459 -47.91 -12.00 10.03
CA THR A 459 -48.97 -11.98 11.04
C THR A 459 -50.33 -12.18 10.36
N PRO A 460 -51.17 -13.14 10.82
CA PRO A 460 -52.46 -13.41 10.19
C PRO A 460 -53.37 -12.18 10.14
N ALA A 461 -54.19 -12.06 9.10
CA ALA A 461 -55.15 -10.95 8.98
C ALA A 461 -56.19 -10.90 10.13
N THR A 462 -56.38 -12.03 10.84
CA THR A 462 -57.26 -12.12 12.03
C THR A 462 -56.61 -11.60 13.31
N ASP A 463 -55.32 -11.30 13.29
CA ASP A 463 -54.61 -10.76 14.44
C ASP A 463 -55.09 -9.33 14.76
N PRO A 464 -55.38 -9.01 16.02
CA PRO A 464 -55.84 -7.68 16.42
C PRO A 464 -55.00 -6.50 15.91
N ASP A 465 -53.69 -6.69 15.72
CA ASP A 465 -52.76 -5.67 15.23
C ASP A 465 -52.81 -5.52 13.70
N CYS A 466 -53.33 -6.52 13.00
CA CYS A 466 -53.45 -6.57 11.55
C CYS A 466 -54.87 -6.30 11.01
N LEU A 467 -55.89 -6.26 11.87
CA LEU A 467 -57.28 -6.01 11.47
C LEU A 467 -57.50 -4.69 10.70
N THR A 468 -56.60 -3.71 10.85
CA THR A 468 -56.63 -2.43 10.12
C THR A 468 -55.53 -2.28 9.07
N ALA A 469 -54.61 -3.24 8.96
CA ALA A 469 -53.55 -3.20 7.96
C ALA A 469 -54.14 -3.36 6.53
N GLY A 470 -53.68 -2.54 5.58
CA GLY A 470 -54.20 -2.51 4.20
C GLY A 470 -55.55 -1.83 3.99
N ILE A 471 -56.22 -1.42 5.08
CA ILE A 471 -57.32 -0.45 4.99
C ILE A 471 -56.64 0.91 5.00
N ALA A 472 -56.52 1.56 3.84
CA ALA A 472 -56.04 2.94 3.80
C ALA A 472 -56.85 3.77 4.80
N SER A 473 -56.21 4.31 5.83
CA SER A 473 -56.81 5.25 6.78
C SER A 473 -57.12 6.62 6.13
N GLY A 474 -57.25 6.65 4.80
CA GLY A 474 -57.76 7.75 4.01
C GLY A 474 -59.24 7.53 3.72
N GLY A 475 -60.08 7.76 4.73
CA GLY A 475 -61.51 7.79 4.55
C GLY A 475 -61.93 8.77 3.45
N THR A 476 -62.56 8.27 2.39
CA THR A 476 -63.15 9.14 1.35
C THR A 476 -64.35 9.95 1.87
N MET A 477 -64.83 9.63 3.08
CA MET A 477 -65.96 10.33 3.72
C MET A 477 -65.52 11.30 4.83
N GLY A 478 -64.22 11.52 5.06
CA GLY A 478 -63.73 12.54 6.01
C GLY A 478 -64.28 12.36 7.43
N LEU A 479 -64.37 11.12 7.88
CA LEU A 479 -64.97 10.74 9.15
C LEU A 479 -64.05 11.03 10.34
N THR A 480 -64.64 11.55 11.41
CA THR A 480 -64.00 11.66 12.73
C THR A 480 -64.91 10.99 13.77
N TYR A 481 -64.32 10.47 14.85
CA TYR A 481 -65.09 9.81 15.89
C TYR A 481 -64.61 10.14 17.30
N ARG A 482 -65.50 9.95 18.26
CA ARG A 482 -65.21 9.94 19.70
C ARG A 482 -66.13 8.96 20.41
N GLN A 483 -65.64 8.29 21.44
CA GLN A 483 -66.46 7.45 22.31
C GLN A 483 -67.11 8.30 23.40
N ASP A 484 -68.34 7.99 23.78
CA ASP A 484 -69.03 8.70 24.85
C ASP A 484 -68.42 8.33 26.21
N VAL A 485 -68.06 9.36 26.97
CA VAL A 485 -67.39 9.20 28.27
C VAL A 485 -68.34 8.62 29.34
N SER A 486 -69.64 8.83 29.16
CA SER A 486 -70.68 8.36 30.08
C SER A 486 -71.29 7.01 29.72
N ASP A 487 -71.15 6.60 28.45
CA ASP A 487 -71.59 5.30 27.95
C ASP A 487 -70.58 4.75 26.93
N PRO A 488 -69.67 3.85 27.32
CA PRO A 488 -68.65 3.33 26.42
C PRO A 488 -69.21 2.54 25.23
N HIS A 489 -70.48 2.14 25.24
CA HIS A 489 -71.11 1.49 24.10
C HIS A 489 -71.56 2.48 23.02
N ARG A 490 -71.53 3.79 23.30
CA ARG A 490 -71.96 4.84 22.37
C ARG A 490 -70.79 5.50 21.67
N ILE A 491 -70.77 5.44 20.35
CA ILE A 491 -69.73 6.06 19.51
C ILE A 491 -70.34 7.20 18.71
N TRP A 492 -69.80 8.40 18.88
CA TRP A 492 -70.18 9.58 18.13
C TRP A 492 -69.34 9.68 16.87
N LEU A 493 -69.98 9.60 15.71
CA LEU A 493 -69.36 9.74 14.40
C LEU A 493 -69.73 11.09 13.79
N ARG A 494 -68.76 11.82 13.24
CA ARG A 494 -68.97 13.10 12.57
C ARG A 494 -68.39 13.04 11.15
N SER A 495 -69.22 13.41 10.17
CA SER A 495 -68.88 13.42 8.74
C SER A 495 -69.62 14.52 7.99
N PRO A 496 -69.14 14.90 6.79
CA PRO A 496 -69.94 15.60 5.78
C PRO A 496 -71.25 14.87 5.47
N ALA A 497 -72.16 15.54 4.77
CA ALA A 497 -73.50 15.01 4.54
C ALA A 497 -73.42 13.73 3.72
N VAL A 498 -73.71 12.59 4.35
CA VAL A 498 -73.56 11.28 3.73
C VAL A 498 -74.66 10.33 4.19
N GLN A 499 -75.11 9.50 3.25
CA GLN A 499 -75.91 8.33 3.54
C GLN A 499 -75.09 7.09 3.18
N ALA A 500 -74.84 6.24 4.18
CA ALA A 500 -74.01 5.05 4.05
C ALA A 500 -74.68 3.85 4.74
N ASP A 501 -74.38 2.65 4.26
CA ASP A 501 -74.67 1.41 4.97
C ASP A 501 -73.67 1.25 6.11
N LEU A 502 -74.18 1.00 7.31
CA LEU A 502 -73.41 0.78 8.53
C LEU A 502 -73.36 -0.71 8.85
N ARG A 503 -72.16 -1.22 9.10
CA ARG A 503 -71.93 -2.56 9.65
C ARG A 503 -70.97 -2.45 10.82
N VAL A 504 -71.29 -3.13 11.91
CA VAL A 504 -70.37 -3.32 13.02
C VAL A 504 -70.00 -4.79 13.08
N ILE A 505 -68.71 -5.06 13.09
CA ILE A 505 -68.14 -6.40 13.07
C ILE A 505 -67.28 -6.58 14.33
N GLY A 506 -67.43 -7.70 15.02
CA GLY A 506 -66.58 -8.06 16.15
C GLY A 506 -65.21 -8.53 15.68
N VAL A 507 -64.26 -8.66 16.62
CA VAL A 507 -62.92 -9.23 16.33
C VAL A 507 -62.96 -10.64 15.76
N ASP A 508 -64.01 -11.40 16.07
CA ASP A 508 -64.23 -12.75 15.55
C ASP A 508 -64.80 -12.76 14.12
N GLY A 509 -64.88 -11.59 13.47
CA GLY A 509 -65.42 -11.42 12.13
C GLY A 509 -66.94 -11.53 12.05
N ARG A 510 -67.64 -11.73 13.17
CA ARG A 510 -69.11 -11.82 13.18
C ARG A 510 -69.77 -10.46 13.14
N LEU A 511 -70.89 -10.38 12.43
CA LEU A 511 -71.72 -9.17 12.40
C LEU A 511 -72.35 -8.94 13.77
N VAL A 512 -71.98 -7.83 14.41
CA VAL A 512 -72.53 -7.37 15.69
C VAL A 512 -73.79 -6.56 15.46
N MET A 513 -73.77 -5.67 14.46
CA MET A 513 -74.90 -4.80 14.11
C MET A 513 -74.84 -4.43 12.63
N LYS A 514 -76.01 -4.17 12.03
CA LYS A 514 -76.13 -3.49 10.74
C LYS A 514 -77.19 -2.40 10.80
N GLY A 515 -77.03 -1.36 10.00
CA GLY A 515 -77.98 -0.26 9.92
C GLY A 515 -77.67 0.67 8.76
N THR A 516 -78.30 1.84 8.77
CA THR A 516 -77.98 2.94 7.86
C THR A 516 -77.47 4.11 8.66
N PHE A 517 -76.35 4.68 8.23
CA PHE A 517 -75.79 5.90 8.78
C PHE A 517 -76.18 7.08 7.91
N ARG A 518 -76.68 8.15 8.54
CA ARG A 518 -77.05 9.40 7.86
C ARG A 518 -76.52 10.59 8.65
N SER A 519 -75.62 11.36 8.05
CA SER A 519 -75.13 12.63 8.60
C SER A 519 -75.66 13.81 7.78
N GLY A 520 -76.00 14.91 8.47
CA GLY A 520 -76.48 16.17 7.88
C GLY A 520 -75.38 17.17 7.52
N GLY A 521 -74.09 16.81 7.65
CA GLY A 521 -72.98 17.67 7.19
C GLY A 521 -72.15 18.36 8.27
N SER A 522 -72.47 18.15 9.55
CA SER A 522 -71.59 18.52 10.67
C SER A 522 -72.00 17.91 12.01
N ASP A 523 -73.21 17.37 12.13
CA ASP A 523 -73.68 16.83 13.40
C ASP A 523 -73.03 15.48 13.71
N ALA A 524 -72.70 15.29 14.98
CA ALA A 524 -72.24 13.98 15.46
C ALA A 524 -73.47 13.07 15.57
N VAL A 525 -73.39 11.91 14.95
CA VAL A 525 -74.43 10.88 14.98
C VAL A 525 -73.96 9.75 15.88
N ALA A 526 -74.79 9.38 16.86
CA ALA A 526 -74.48 8.29 17.76
C ALA A 526 -74.71 6.94 17.07
N VAL A 527 -73.75 6.04 17.23
CA VAL A 527 -73.83 4.62 16.93
C VAL A 527 -73.73 3.87 18.25
N ASP A 528 -74.85 3.31 18.69
CA ASP A 528 -74.95 2.58 19.96
C ASP A 528 -74.70 1.08 19.71
N LEU A 529 -73.63 0.56 20.30
CA LEU A 529 -73.26 -0.85 20.24
C LEU A 529 -74.11 -1.67 21.23
N PRO A 530 -74.40 -2.95 20.91
CA PRO A 530 -75.13 -3.83 21.83
C PRO A 530 -74.44 -3.94 23.18
N ARG A 531 -75.18 -3.82 24.29
CA ARG A 531 -74.64 -3.83 25.66
C ARG A 531 -73.95 -5.13 26.09
N ASN A 532 -74.09 -6.18 25.31
CA ASN A 532 -73.44 -7.47 25.51
C ASN A 532 -72.16 -7.62 24.66
N HIS A 533 -71.79 -6.62 23.88
CA HIS A 533 -70.57 -6.61 23.09
C HIS A 533 -69.45 -5.95 23.87
N HIS A 534 -68.46 -6.73 24.28
CA HIS A 534 -67.23 -6.26 24.91
C HIS A 534 -66.03 -6.61 24.02
N GLY A 535 -64.99 -5.79 24.05
CA GLY A 535 -63.80 -5.91 23.21
C GLY A 535 -63.86 -5.01 21.98
N ILE A 536 -63.03 -5.32 20.98
CA ILE A 536 -62.90 -4.45 19.80
C ILE A 536 -64.14 -4.61 18.88
N ALA A 537 -64.63 -3.48 18.39
CA ALA A 537 -65.66 -3.37 17.37
C ALA A 537 -65.09 -2.62 16.16
N ILE A 538 -65.32 -3.17 14.97
CA ILE A 538 -64.98 -2.55 13.68
C ILE A 538 -66.26 -1.96 13.10
N ILE A 539 -66.30 -0.64 12.98
CA ILE A 539 -67.40 0.11 12.41
C ILE A 539 -67.06 0.40 10.95
N GLU A 540 -67.79 -0.22 10.04
CA GLU A 540 -67.66 -0.06 8.60
C GLU A 540 -68.82 0.77 8.04
N LEU A 541 -68.50 1.82 7.28
CA LEU A 541 -69.45 2.67 6.57
C LEU A 541 -69.22 2.54 5.06
N ARG A 542 -70.26 2.17 4.31
CA ARG A 542 -70.23 2.07 2.84
C ARG A 542 -71.20 3.07 2.20
N GLY A 543 -70.68 4.13 1.61
CA GLY A 543 -71.45 5.15 0.90
C GLY A 543 -71.70 4.81 -0.57
N SER A 544 -72.51 5.64 -1.24
CA SER A 544 -72.73 5.55 -2.68
C SER A 544 -71.45 5.87 -3.48
N LYS A 545 -71.29 5.29 -4.68
CA LYS A 545 -70.13 5.49 -5.58
C LYS A 545 -68.78 4.99 -5.03
N GLY A 546 -68.80 3.97 -4.18
CA GLY A 546 -67.57 3.32 -3.69
C GLY A 546 -66.91 4.00 -2.50
N ALA A 547 -67.54 5.02 -1.91
CA ALA A 547 -67.05 5.65 -0.69
C ALA A 547 -67.08 4.64 0.46
N HIS A 548 -65.98 4.53 1.19
CA HIS A 548 -65.78 3.51 2.22
C HIS A 548 -64.93 4.09 3.35
N ASP A 549 -65.31 3.78 4.59
CA ASP A 549 -64.59 4.18 5.79
C ASP A 549 -64.72 3.11 6.88
N VAL A 550 -63.66 2.93 7.65
CA VAL A 550 -63.59 1.92 8.71
C VAL A 550 -62.97 2.51 9.95
N ILE A 551 -63.60 2.29 11.10
CA ILE A 551 -63.17 2.81 12.40
C ILE A 551 -63.06 1.65 13.37
N ARG A 552 -61.95 1.61 14.12
CA ARG A 552 -61.73 0.65 15.21
C ARG A 552 -62.03 1.31 16.55
N VAL A 553 -62.85 0.66 17.36
CA VAL A 553 -63.21 1.12 18.70
C VAL A 553 -63.05 -0.03 19.70
N VAL A 554 -62.56 0.26 20.90
CA VAL A 554 -62.55 -0.69 22.01
C VAL A 554 -63.75 -0.42 22.91
N VAL A 555 -64.60 -1.42 23.13
CA VAL A 555 -65.70 -1.36 24.11
C VAL A 555 -65.24 -2.07 25.39
N PRO A 556 -65.00 -1.34 26.50
CA PRO A 556 -64.58 -1.91 27.78
C PRO A 556 -65.58 -2.88 28.40
#